data_AF-A0A6L8CM67-F1
#
_entry.id   AF-A0A6L8CM67-F1
#
_cell.length_a   1.000
_cell.length_b   1.000
_cell.length_c   1.000
_cell.angle_alpha   90.00
_cell.angle_beta   90.00
_cell.angle_gamma   90.00
#
_symmetry.space_group_name_H-M   'P 1'
#
loop_
_entity.id
_entity.type
_entity.pdbx_description
1 polymer ?
#
loop_
_entity_poly.entity_id
_entity_poly.type
_entity_poly.pdbx_seq_one_letter_code
_entity_poly.pdbx_strand_id
1 'polypeptide(L)'
;MRHGGAVFRPGRRSRVPHGAGGMSRYHLQLNTRRWQDTRAAVLVRDIHICQICGYPAYPAEIDHVTPLHVDPEQDPYDPAGCQTLCIPCHREKTRKELGHAAPVPGRAAWDDFVNQLSTERKNT
;
A
#
# COMPACT_ATOMS: atom_id res chain seq x y z
N MET A 1 -48.61 -22.33 32.89
CA MET A 1 -47.19 -21.94 32.70
C MET A 1 -46.91 -21.91 31.21
N ARG A 2 -46.83 -20.73 30.58
CA ARG A 2 -46.49 -20.58 29.16
C ARG A 2 -45.13 -19.87 29.09
N HIS A 3 -44.10 -20.59 28.67
CA HIS A 3 -42.76 -20.06 28.45
C HIS A 3 -42.78 -19.16 27.21
N GLY A 4 -42.44 -17.88 27.37
CA GLY A 4 -42.24 -16.94 26.28
C GLY A 4 -40.92 -17.22 25.56
N GLY A 5 -41.00 -17.66 24.30
CA GLY A 5 -39.84 -17.79 23.42
C GLY A 5 -39.43 -16.41 22.89
N ALA A 6 -38.21 -15.98 23.22
CA ALA A 6 -37.61 -14.79 22.64
C ALA A 6 -37.27 -15.07 21.16
N VAL A 7 -37.94 -14.36 20.26
CA VAL A 7 -37.70 -14.44 18.81
C VAL A 7 -36.42 -13.67 18.50
N PHE A 8 -35.38 -14.37 18.03
CA PHE A 8 -34.13 -13.75 17.59
C PHE A 8 -34.38 -12.90 16.34
N ARG A 9 -34.34 -11.56 16.47
CA ARG A 9 -34.45 -10.64 15.34
C ARG A 9 -33.04 -10.42 14.77
N PRO A 10 -32.76 -10.82 13.51
CA PRO A 10 -31.47 -10.50 12.90
C PRO A 10 -31.35 -8.98 12.78
N GLY A 11 -30.31 -8.42 13.40
CA GLY A 11 -30.00 -6.99 13.33
C GLY A 11 -29.87 -6.56 11.87
N ARG A 12 -30.57 -5.47 11.49
CA ARG A 12 -30.34 -4.80 10.22
C ARG A 12 -28.86 -4.43 10.15
N ARG A 13 -28.10 -5.05 9.23
CA ARG A 13 -26.80 -4.51 8.84
C ARG A 13 -27.05 -3.10 8.33
N SER A 14 -26.61 -2.10 9.10
CA SER A 14 -26.55 -0.72 8.67
C SER A 14 -25.69 -0.68 7.40
N ARG A 15 -26.32 -0.33 6.28
CA ARG A 15 -25.63 -0.07 5.02
C ARG A 15 -24.76 1.16 5.26
N VAL A 16 -23.45 0.97 5.40
CA VAL A 16 -22.52 2.10 5.45
C VAL A 16 -22.64 2.82 4.10
N PRO A 17 -23.03 4.10 4.07
CA PRO A 17 -23.09 4.82 2.81
C PRO A 17 -21.67 4.89 2.27
N HIS A 18 -21.47 4.37 1.06
CA HIS A 18 -20.23 4.62 0.34
C HIS A 18 -20.27 6.10 -0.01
N GLY A 19 -19.59 6.91 0.81
CA GLY A 19 -19.42 8.32 0.56
C GLY A 19 -18.82 8.52 -0.82
N ALA A 20 -19.43 9.42 -1.59
CA ALA A 20 -18.91 9.89 -2.86
C ALA A 20 -17.59 10.63 -2.61
N GLY A 21 -16.50 9.88 -2.44
CA GLY A 21 -15.15 10.42 -2.48
C GLY A 21 -14.84 10.79 -3.91
N GLY A 22 -15.03 12.06 -4.27
CA GLY A 22 -14.50 12.61 -5.50
C GLY A 22 -13.03 12.21 -5.61
N MET A 23 -12.65 11.55 -6.70
CA MET A 23 -11.27 11.13 -6.92
C MET A 23 -10.40 12.38 -6.79
N SER A 24 -9.59 12.41 -5.73
CA SER A 24 -8.70 13.55 -5.52
C SER A 24 -7.85 13.73 -6.77
N ARG A 25 -7.51 14.99 -7.09
CA ARG A 25 -6.67 15.41 -8.24
C ARG A 25 -5.36 14.61 -8.38
N TYR A 26 -5.00 13.85 -7.35
CA TYR A 26 -3.81 12.99 -7.20
C TYR A 26 -3.84 11.68 -8.01
N HIS A 27 -4.99 11.05 -8.27
CA HIS A 27 -5.01 9.70 -8.90
C HIS A 27 -4.71 9.67 -10.41
N LEU A 28 -4.68 10.82 -11.09
CA LEU A 28 -4.48 10.92 -12.54
C LEU A 28 -3.02 11.14 -12.98
N GLN A 29 -2.07 11.31 -12.04
CA GLN A 29 -0.69 11.70 -12.37
C GLN A 29 0.19 10.52 -12.81
N LEU A 30 -0.15 9.29 -12.41
CA LEU A 30 0.69 8.10 -12.58
C LEU A 30 0.61 7.44 -13.97
N ASN A 31 -0.27 7.89 -14.88
CA ASN A 31 -0.36 7.37 -16.25
C ASN A 31 0.12 8.39 -17.30
N THR A 32 0.83 9.43 -16.85
CA THR A 32 1.37 10.46 -17.75
C THR A 32 2.73 10.02 -18.28
N ARG A 33 3.12 10.51 -19.47
CA ARG A 33 4.48 10.29 -20.01
C ARG A 33 5.54 10.81 -19.05
N ARG A 34 5.30 11.97 -18.43
CA ARG A 34 6.19 12.57 -17.43
C ARG A 34 6.44 11.60 -16.26
N TRP A 35 5.40 10.95 -15.75
CA TRP A 35 5.57 9.93 -14.71
C TRP A 35 6.32 8.68 -15.19
N GLN A 36 6.12 8.24 -16.43
CA GLN A 36 6.89 7.12 -16.98
C GLN A 36 8.38 7.44 -17.05
N ASP A 37 8.74 8.68 -17.41
CA ASP A 37 10.13 9.15 -17.45
C ASP A 37 10.72 9.24 -16.02
N THR A 38 9.98 9.81 -15.05
CA THR A 38 10.35 9.81 -13.62
C THR A 38 10.55 8.38 -13.11
N ARG A 39 9.61 7.48 -13.41
CA ARG A 39 9.68 6.07 -13.01
C ARG A 39 10.94 5.40 -13.55
N ALA A 40 11.27 5.61 -14.82
CA ALA A 40 12.48 5.05 -15.41
C ALA A 40 13.74 5.61 -14.72
N ALA A 41 13.81 6.92 -14.48
CA ALA A 41 14.93 7.57 -13.80
C ALA A 41 15.16 7.02 -12.38
N VAL A 42 14.09 6.85 -11.60
CA VAL A 42 14.17 6.33 -10.23
C VAL A 42 14.61 4.86 -10.21
N LEU A 43 14.03 4.01 -11.09
CA LEU A 43 14.40 2.60 -11.18
C LEU A 43 15.87 2.41 -11.58
N VAL A 44 16.37 3.22 -12.52
CA VAL A 44 17.77 3.18 -12.95
C VAL A 44 18.69 3.65 -11.82
N ARG A 45 18.35 4.76 -11.15
CA ARG A 45 19.11 5.29 -10.00
C ARG A 45 19.26 4.25 -8.89
N ASP A 46 18.16 3.57 -8.57
CA ASP A 46 18.10 2.60 -7.48
C ASP A 46 18.54 1.20 -7.90
N ILE A 47 18.94 1.00 -9.16
CA ILE A 47 19.32 -0.30 -9.74
C ILE A 47 18.23 -1.37 -9.50
N HIS A 48 16.96 -0.95 -9.56
CA HIS A 48 15.80 -1.80 -9.24
C HIS A 48 15.84 -2.42 -7.82
N ILE A 49 16.55 -1.82 -6.86
CA ILE A 49 16.63 -2.27 -5.48
C ILE A 49 15.66 -1.47 -4.59
N CYS A 50 14.93 -2.18 -3.74
CA CYS A 50 14.06 -1.57 -2.74
C CYS A 50 14.89 -0.75 -1.74
N GLN A 51 14.57 0.54 -1.60
CA GLN A 51 15.28 1.45 -0.70
C GLN A 51 14.99 1.20 0.79
N ILE A 52 13.98 0.38 1.12
CA ILE A 52 13.65 0.00 2.50
C ILE A 52 14.34 -1.30 2.92
N CYS A 53 14.21 -2.37 2.13
CA CYS A 53 14.70 -3.70 2.52
C CYS A 53 15.99 -4.13 1.84
N GLY A 54 16.49 -3.39 0.85
CA GLY A 54 17.73 -3.69 0.13
C GLY A 54 17.64 -4.87 -0.85
N TYR A 55 16.47 -5.50 -1.00
CA TYR A 55 16.26 -6.59 -1.96
C TYR A 55 15.76 -6.08 -3.33
N PRO A 56 15.95 -6.85 -4.41
CA PRO A 56 15.40 -6.52 -5.72
C PRO A 56 13.88 -6.30 -5.67
N ALA A 57 13.43 -5.15 -6.16
CA ALA A 57 12.02 -4.79 -6.26
C ALA A 57 11.46 -5.31 -7.59
N TYR A 58 10.81 -6.47 -7.58
CA TYR A 58 10.09 -6.98 -8.75
C TYR A 58 8.79 -7.69 -8.35
N PRO A 59 7.61 -7.15 -8.75
CA PRO A 59 7.43 -5.84 -9.40
C PRO A 59 7.78 -4.67 -8.46
N ALA A 60 8.36 -3.61 -9.02
CA ALA A 60 8.70 -2.38 -8.31
C ALA A 60 7.59 -1.32 -8.42
N GLU A 61 7.31 -0.66 -7.30
CA GLU A 61 6.48 0.53 -7.23
C GLU A 61 7.37 1.74 -6.92
N ILE A 62 7.09 2.88 -7.57
CA ILE A 62 7.78 4.13 -7.29
C ILE A 62 6.88 4.94 -6.39
N ASP A 63 7.41 5.27 -5.22
CA ASP A 63 6.68 5.88 -4.12
C ASP A 63 7.35 7.21 -3.74
N HIS A 64 6.54 8.21 -3.39
CA HIS A 64 7.05 9.48 -2.88
C HIS A 64 7.53 9.30 -1.44
N VAL A 65 8.78 9.69 -1.17
CA VAL A 65 9.41 9.57 0.16
C VAL A 65 8.55 10.29 1.20
N THR A 66 8.17 11.54 0.90
CA THR A 66 7.14 12.29 1.62
C THR A 66 5.86 12.27 0.80
N PRO A 67 4.71 11.88 1.36
CA PRO A 67 3.44 11.93 0.63
C PRO A 67 3.06 13.35 0.23
N LEU A 68 2.57 13.54 -1.00
CA LEU A 68 2.17 14.85 -1.53
C LEU A 68 1.03 15.53 -0.76
N HIS A 69 0.25 14.78 0.02
CA HIS A 69 -0.77 15.37 0.88
C HIS A 69 -0.20 15.96 2.17
N VAL A 70 1.01 15.54 2.56
CA VAL A 70 1.79 16.08 3.68
C VAL A 70 2.59 17.29 3.22
N ASP A 71 3.20 17.21 2.03
CA ASP A 71 3.92 18.31 1.39
C ASP A 71 3.35 18.60 -0.01
N PRO A 72 2.38 19.53 -0.13
CA PRO A 72 1.77 19.89 -1.41
C PRO A 72 2.67 20.71 -2.34
N GLU A 73 3.78 21.28 -1.84
CA GLU A 73 4.71 22.10 -2.64
C GLU A 73 5.75 21.23 -3.36
N GLN A 74 5.94 19.99 -2.91
CA GLN A 74 6.83 19.02 -3.54
C GLN A 74 6.45 18.76 -5.01
N ASP A 75 7.44 18.77 -5.92
CA ASP A 75 7.22 18.35 -7.31
C ASP A 75 6.94 16.83 -7.34
N PRO A 76 5.74 16.40 -7.77
CA PRO A 76 5.40 14.98 -7.82
C PRO A 76 6.21 14.19 -8.86
N TYR A 77 6.93 14.85 -9.75
CA TYR A 77 7.71 14.21 -10.80
C TYR A 77 9.23 14.29 -10.57
N ASP A 78 9.68 14.94 -9.49
CA ASP A 78 11.10 14.99 -9.17
C ASP A 78 11.58 13.60 -8.71
N PRO A 79 12.54 12.98 -9.42
CA PRO A 79 13.10 11.70 -9.02
C PRO A 79 13.72 11.73 -7.61
N ALA A 80 14.26 12.87 -7.16
CA ALA A 80 14.87 12.98 -5.83
C ALA A 80 13.86 12.80 -4.69
N GLY A 81 12.60 13.19 -4.89
CA GLY A 81 11.50 12.97 -3.94
C GLY A 81 10.87 11.59 -4.01
N CYS A 82 11.37 10.71 -4.90
CA CYS A 82 10.81 9.38 -5.16
C CYS A 82 11.81 8.27 -4.80
N GLN A 83 11.30 7.10 -4.47
CA GLN A 83 12.08 5.90 -4.12
C GLN A 83 11.48 4.63 -4.73
N THR A 84 12.35 3.68 -5.07
CA THR A 84 11.94 2.33 -5.50
C THR A 84 11.59 1.49 -4.29
N LEU A 85 10.36 0.95 -4.24
CA LEU A 85 9.92 0.02 -3.21
C LEU A 85 9.38 -1.28 -3.81
N CYS A 86 9.60 -2.39 -3.10
CA CYS A 86 8.85 -3.61 -3.36
C CYS A 86 7.45 -3.51 -2.74
N ILE A 87 6.49 -4.23 -3.31
CA ILE A 87 5.09 -4.27 -2.84
C ILE A 87 4.94 -4.42 -1.31
N PRO A 88 5.62 -5.36 -0.62
CA PRO A 88 5.42 -5.51 0.82
C PRO A 88 5.88 -4.29 1.61
N CYS A 89 7.02 -3.69 1.23
CA CYS A 89 7.53 -2.49 1.89
C CYS A 89 6.64 -1.26 1.61
N HIS A 90 6.17 -1.11 0.37
CA HIS A 90 5.25 -0.01 0.01
C HIS A 90 3.93 -0.13 0.77
N ARG A 91 3.33 -1.33 0.81
CA ARG A 91 2.09 -1.58 1.57
C ARG A 91 2.23 -1.22 3.05
N GLU A 92 3.36 -1.57 3.65
CA GLU A 92 3.64 -1.25 5.06
C GLU A 92 3.80 0.26 5.28
N LYS A 93 4.44 0.99 4.36
CA LYS A 93 4.52 2.45 4.39
C LYS A 93 3.14 3.08 4.29
N THR A 94 2.35 2.74 3.27
CA THR A 94 0.98 3.26 3.10
C THR A 94 0.13 2.98 4.33
N ARG A 95 0.24 1.79 4.94
CA ARG A 95 -0.48 1.44 6.17
C ARG A 95 -0.13 2.38 7.32
N LYS A 96 1.16 2.68 7.52
CA LYS A 96 1.64 3.61 8.54
C LYS A 96 1.16 5.03 8.29
N GLU A 97 1.24 5.50 7.04
CA GLU A 97 0.81 6.85 6.64
C GLU A 97 -0.69 7.08 6.84
N LEU A 98 -1.52 6.07 6.56
CA LEU A 98 -2.96 6.12 6.79
C LEU A 98 -3.36 5.95 8.26
N GLY A 99 -2.39 5.78 9.17
CA GLY A 99 -2.65 5.60 10.61
C GLY A 99 -3.37 4.29 10.96
N HIS A 100 -3.32 3.29 10.08
CA HIS A 100 -3.92 1.99 10.36
C HIS A 100 -3.11 1.26 11.43
N ALA A 101 -3.80 0.65 12.40
CA ALA A 101 -3.19 -0.20 13.41
C ALA A 101 -2.35 -1.33 12.77
N ALA A 102 -1.36 -1.82 13.50
CA ALA A 102 -0.60 -2.99 13.09
C ALA A 102 -1.54 -4.16 12.76
N PRO A 103 -1.18 -5.03 11.82
CA PRO A 103 -1.97 -6.22 11.55
C PRO A 103 -2.19 -7.01 12.85
N VAL A 104 -3.37 -7.59 13.01
CA VAL A 104 -3.63 -8.52 14.13
C VAL A 104 -2.54 -9.61 14.14
N PRO A 105 -2.06 -10.06 15.31
CA PRO A 105 -0.88 -10.94 15.39
C PRO A 105 -0.96 -12.18 14.50
N GLY A 106 -2.14 -12.79 14.38
CA GLY A 106 -2.34 -13.97 13.52
C GLY A 106 -2.16 -13.71 12.02
N ARG A 107 -2.31 -12.45 11.56
CA ARG A 107 -2.06 -12.06 10.16
C ARG A 107 -0.57 -11.84 9.90
N ALA A 108 0.13 -11.21 10.83
CA ALA A 108 1.57 -10.99 10.70
C ALA A 108 2.34 -12.32 10.59
N ALA A 109 2.02 -13.30 11.45
CA ALA A 109 2.62 -14.63 11.39
C ALA A 109 2.34 -15.36 10.06
N TRP A 110 1.17 -15.14 9.45
CA TRP A 110 0.85 -15.70 8.14
C TRP A 110 1.61 -15.00 7.01
N ASP A 111 1.73 -13.67 7.04
CA ASP A 111 2.49 -12.90 6.07
C ASP A 111 3.98 -13.30 6.10
N ASP A 112 4.57 -13.47 7.29
CA ASP A 112 5.95 -13.92 7.48
C ASP A 112 6.17 -15.33 6.89
N PHE A 113 5.28 -16.27 7.20
CA PHE A 113 5.32 -17.63 6.65
C PHE A 113 5.25 -17.63 5.11
N VAL A 114 4.35 -16.83 4.53
CA VAL A 114 4.21 -16.71 3.07
C VAL A 114 5.47 -16.09 2.45
N ASN A 115 6.04 -15.06 3.07
CA ASN A 115 7.28 -14.43 2.61
C ASN A 115 8.44 -15.44 2.59
N GLN A 116 8.59 -16.23 3.65
CA GLN A 116 9.62 -17.28 3.73
C GLN A 116 9.46 -18.35 2.63
N LEU A 117 8.25 -18.84 2.40
CA LEU A 117 8.00 -19.79 1.30
C LEU A 117 8.33 -19.19 -0.08
N SER A 118 8.09 -17.88 -0.24
CA SER A 118 8.32 -17.19 -1.51
C SER A 118 9.81 -16.98 -1.83
N THR A 119 10.65 -16.85 -0.80
CA THR A 119 12.11 -16.72 -0.94
C THR A 119 12.77 -18.07 -1.15
N GLU A 120 12.30 -19.12 -0.48
CA GLU A 120 12.81 -20.50 -0.64
C GLU A 120 12.62 -21.03 -2.07
N ARG A 121 11.51 -20.70 -2.74
CA ARG A 121 11.24 -21.13 -4.12
C ARG A 121 12.18 -20.51 -5.18
N LYS A 122 12.97 -19.49 -4.83
CA LYS A 122 13.90 -18.82 -5.75
C LYS A 122 15.33 -19.35 -5.66
N ASN A 123 15.61 -20.24 -4.70
CA ASN A 123 16.93 -20.84 -4.45
C ASN A 123 17.06 -22.28 -5.01
N THR A 124 16.18 -22.69 -5.91
CA THR A 124 16.22 -23.98 -6.63
C THR A 124 16.12 -23.71 -8.12
#